data_AF-A0A257L0B3-F1
#
_entry.id   AF-A0A257L0B3-F1
#
_cell.length_a   1.000
_cell.length_b   1.000
_cell.length_c   1.000
_cell.angle_alpha   90.00
_cell.angle_beta   90.00
_cell.angle_gamma   90.00
#
_symmetry.space_group_name_H-M   'P 1'
#
loop_
_entity.id
_entity.type
_entity.pdbx_description
1 polymer ?
#
loop_
_entity_poly.entity_id
_entity_poly.type
_entity_poly.pdbx_seq_one_letter_code
_entity_poly.pdbx_strand_id
1 'polypeptide(L)'
;MSIGFFGGLAGLILGFGLSAIIDQIPFETPSLPSVKTYPVSYNPTYYVIGAVFSLITTFLAGWFPSRKASKVDPVVIIRGK
;
A
#
# COMPACT_ATOMS: atom_id res chain seq x y z
N MET A 1 -6.84 -13.08 1.92
CA MET A 1 -7.23 -11.75 1.41
C MET A 1 -7.49 -10.74 2.53
N SER A 2 -7.99 -11.18 3.69
CA SER A 2 -8.16 -10.37 4.91
C SER A 2 -6.90 -9.56 5.27
N ILE A 3 -5.72 -10.18 5.28
CA ILE A 3 -4.44 -9.47 5.56
C ILE A 3 -4.16 -8.34 4.56
N GLY A 4 -4.47 -8.52 3.28
CA GLY A 4 -4.27 -7.48 2.25
C GLY A 4 -5.24 -6.33 2.38
N PHE A 5 -6.47 -6.61 2.82
CA PHE A 5 -7.46 -5.58 3.12
C PHE A 5 -7.04 -4.74 4.32
N PHE A 6 -6.69 -5.36 5.45
CA PHE A 6 -6.25 -4.63 6.64
C PHE A 6 -4.92 -3.90 6.43
N GLY A 7 -3.96 -4.52 5.73
CA GLY A 7 -2.70 -3.87 5.38
C GLY A 7 -2.88 -2.69 4.43
N GLY A 8 -3.75 -2.81 3.43
CA GLY A 8 -4.11 -1.71 2.54
C GLY A 8 -4.78 -0.55 3.28
N LEU A 9 -5.73 -0.86 4.18
CA LEU A 9 -6.43 0.15 4.99
C LEU A 9 -5.46 0.89 5.91
N ALA A 10 -4.57 0.16 6.59
CA ALA A 10 -3.53 0.76 7.44
C ALA A 10 -2.55 1.62 6.62
N GLY A 11 -2.17 1.17 5.43
CA GLY A 11 -1.31 1.92 4.51
C GLY A 11 -1.94 3.24 4.05
N LEU A 12 -3.25 3.25 3.77
CA LEU A 12 -3.98 4.47 3.41
C LEU A 12 -4.03 5.47 4.58
N ILE A 13 -4.32 4.99 5.79
CA ILE A 13 -4.37 5.84 6.99
C ILE A 13 -3.00 6.45 7.26
N LEU A 14 -1.94 5.65 7.21
CA LEU A 14 -0.56 6.14 7.40
C LEU A 14 -0.12 7.08 6.28
N GLY A 15 -0.47 6.79 5.02
CA GLY A 15 -0.19 7.67 3.89
C GLY A 15 -0.89 9.02 4.02
N PHE A 16 -2.13 9.04 4.50
CA PHE A 16 -2.86 10.29 4.75
C PHE A 16 -2.26 11.06 5.93
N GLY A 17 -1.91 10.37 7.01
CA GLY A 17 -1.25 10.95 8.17
C GLY A 17 0.11 11.57 7.82
N LEU A 18 0.93 10.90 7.01
CA LEU A 18 2.21 11.43 6.54
C LEU A 18 2.03 12.67 5.65
N SER A 19 1.07 12.65 4.73
CA SER A 19 0.73 13.82 3.91
C SER A 19 0.30 15.02 4.77
N ALA A 20 -0.52 14.79 5.81
CA ALA A 20 -0.96 15.82 6.75
C ALA A 20 0.18 16.37 7.62
N ILE A 21 1.17 15.54 7.96
CA ILE A 21 2.39 15.99 8.66
C ILE A 21 3.27 16.84 7.73
N ILE A 22 3.45 16.43 6.47
CA ILE A 22 4.24 17.17 5.48
C ILE A 22 3.60 18.54 5.19
N ASP A 23 2.27 18.61 5.16
CA ASP A 23 1.49 19.84 5.00
C ASP A 23 1.59 20.78 6.22
N GLN A 24 2.14 20.35 7.35
CA GLN A 24 2.44 21.24 8.48
C GLN A 24 3.89 21.76 8.46
N ILE A 25 4.72 21.29 7.52
CA ILE A 25 6.11 21.74 7.44
C ILE A 25 6.13 23.11 6.74
N PRO A 26 6.54 24.18 7.45
CA PRO A 26 6.60 25.52 6.87
C PRO A 26 7.66 25.54 5.77
N PHE A 27 7.24 25.86 4.55
CA PHE A 27 8.10 25.94 3.38
C PHE A 27 8.16 27.40 2.93
N GLU A 28 9.06 28.18 3.54
CA GLU A 28 9.32 29.57 3.16
C GLU A 28 10.31 29.56 1.98
N THR A 29 9.81 29.68 0.74
CA THR A 29 10.66 29.81 -0.46
C THR A 29 10.77 31.28 -0.89
N PRO A 30 11.98 31.83 -1.12
CA PRO A 30 12.17 33.25 -1.47
C PRO A 30 11.59 33.69 -2.82
N SER A 31 11.10 32.75 -3.64
CA SER A 31 10.69 32.97 -5.04
C SER A 31 9.18 33.02 -5.26
N LEU A 32 8.33 32.67 -4.29
CA LEU A 32 6.86 32.77 -4.40
C LEU A 32 6.22 33.20 -3.05
N PRO A 33 5.93 34.50 -2.83
CA PRO A 33 5.48 35.04 -1.54
C PRO A 33 4.04 34.66 -1.13
N SER A 34 3.34 33.79 -1.87
CA SER A 34 1.96 33.37 -1.59
C SER A 34 1.82 31.93 -1.07
N VAL A 35 2.89 31.13 -1.01
CA VAL A 35 2.83 29.72 -0.62
C VAL A 35 3.69 29.50 0.61
N LYS A 36 3.04 29.53 1.79
CA LYS A 36 3.68 29.43 3.13
C LYS A 36 3.89 27.99 3.62
N THR A 37 3.36 27.03 2.87
CA THR A 37 3.25 25.62 3.25
C THR A 37 3.70 24.77 2.07
N TYR A 38 4.31 23.61 2.32
CA TYR A 38 4.63 22.67 1.25
C TYR A 38 3.34 22.36 0.46
N PRO A 39 3.27 22.57 -0.87
CA PRO A 39 2.05 22.29 -1.62
C PRO A 39 1.86 20.76 -1.72
N VAL A 40 1.24 20.16 -0.70
CA VAL A 40 0.88 18.75 -0.71
C VAL A 40 -0.36 18.58 -1.56
N SER A 41 -0.19 17.91 -2.70
CA SER A 41 -1.31 17.52 -3.55
C SER A 41 -2.03 16.33 -2.93
N TYR A 42 -3.15 16.58 -2.25
CA TYR A 42 -4.06 15.54 -1.74
C TYR A 42 -4.89 14.88 -2.85
N ASN A 43 -4.28 14.59 -4.01
CA ASN A 43 -5.01 13.97 -5.11
C ASN A 43 -5.44 12.55 -4.69
N PRO A 44 -6.76 12.26 -4.63
CA PRO A 44 -7.28 10.94 -4.25
C PRO A 44 -6.74 9.81 -5.13
N THR A 45 -6.31 10.13 -6.35
CA THR A 45 -5.74 9.19 -7.31
C THR A 45 -4.56 8.41 -6.74
N TYR A 46 -3.66 9.04 -5.96
CA TYR A 46 -2.50 8.35 -5.37
C TYR A 46 -2.91 7.30 -4.34
N TYR A 47 -3.91 7.63 -3.52
CA TYR A 47 -4.47 6.72 -2.53
C TYR A 47 -5.20 5.55 -3.19
N VAL A 48 -5.97 5.81 -4.25
CA VAL A 48 -6.65 4.76 -5.02
C VAL A 48 -5.65 3.81 -5.67
N ILE A 49 -4.58 4.33 -6.26
CA ILE A 49 -3.51 3.50 -6.85
C ILE A 49 -2.85 2.64 -5.76
N GLY A 50 -2.53 3.21 -4.60
CA GLY A 50 -1.95 2.48 -3.47
C GLY A 50 -2.86 1.35 -2.96
N ALA A 51 -4.15 1.62 -2.81
CA ALA A 51 -5.14 0.63 -2.37
C ALA A 51 -5.29 -0.53 -3.36
N VAL A 52 -5.40 -0.22 -4.65
CA VAL A 52 -5.51 -1.23 -5.71
C VAL A 52 -4.22 -2.05 -5.79
N PHE A 53 -3.06 -1.39 -5.71
CA PHE A 53 -1.76 -2.05 -5.75
C PHE A 53 -1.54 -3.01 -4.58
N SER A 54 -1.90 -2.61 -3.35
CA SER A 54 -1.75 -3.46 -2.17
C SER A 54 -2.64 -4.71 -2.23
N LEU A 55 -3.88 -4.54 -2.73
CA LEU A 55 -4.81 -5.65 -2.91
C LEU A 55 -4.32 -6.64 -3.98
N ILE A 56 -3.89 -6.14 -5.15
CA ILE A 56 -3.35 -6.99 -6.23
C ILE A 56 -2.11 -7.74 -5.75
N THR A 57 -1.18 -7.05 -5.11
CA THR A 57 0.07 -7.66 -4.64
C THR A 57 -0.19 -8.76 -3.61
N THR A 58 -1.08 -8.52 -2.66
CA THR A 58 -1.41 -9.53 -1.64
C THR A 58 -2.19 -10.71 -2.23
N PHE A 59 -3.08 -10.44 -3.19
CA PHE A 59 -3.80 -11.49 -3.90
C PHE A 59 -2.85 -12.40 -4.65
N LEU A 60 -1.92 -11.83 -5.43
CA LEU A 60 -0.92 -12.59 -6.19
C LEU A 60 0.02 -13.37 -5.27
N ALA A 61 0.49 -12.74 -4.18
CA ALA A 61 1.36 -13.38 -3.19
C ALA A 61 0.70 -14.59 -2.51
N GLY A 62 -0.62 -14.57 -2.28
CA GLY A 62 -1.35 -15.73 -1.80
C GLY A 62 -1.65 -16.75 -2.90
N TRP A 63 -2.10 -16.30 -4.06
CA TRP A 63 -2.62 -17.18 -5.10
C TRP A 63 -1.54 -18.03 -5.79
N PHE A 64 -0.37 -17.47 -6.10
CA PHE A 64 0.71 -18.21 -6.76
C PHE A 64 1.18 -19.45 -5.96
N PRO A 65 1.53 -19.34 -4.66
CA PRO A 65 1.95 -20.49 -3.88
C PRO A 65 0.80 -21.47 -3.65
N SER A 66 -0.42 -21.00 -3.36
CA SER A 66 -1.59 -21.89 -3.18
C SER A 66 -1.87 -22.71 -4.44
N ARG A 67 -1.79 -22.09 -5.61
CA ARG A 67 -1.98 -22.78 -6.89
C ARG A 67 -0.87 -23.81 -7.14
N LYS A 68 0.38 -23.49 -6.80
CA LYS A 68 1.49 -24.44 -6.89
C LYS A 68 1.30 -25.62 -5.93
N ALA A 69 0.92 -25.36 -4.67
CA ALA A 69 0.69 -26.38 -3.65
C ALA A 69 -0.47 -27.31 -3.99
N SER A 70 -1.56 -26.79 -4.59
CA SER A 70 -2.73 -27.61 -4.98
C SER A 70 -2.41 -28.70 -6.02
N LYS A 71 -1.31 -28.55 -6.75
CA LYS A 71 -0.86 -29.52 -7.77
C LYS A 71 0.15 -30.52 -7.23
N VAL A 72 0.60 -30.36 -5.99
CA VAL A 72 1.54 -31.28 -5.35
C VAL A 72 0.74 -32.47 -4.82
N ASP A 73 1.26 -33.66 -5.09
CA ASP A 73 0.63 -34.91 -4.67
C ASP A 73 0.55 -34.99 -3.13
N PRO A 74 -0.63 -35.20 -2.51
CA PRO A 74 -0.80 -35.21 -1.06
C PRO A 74 0.14 -36.18 -0.34
N VAL A 75 0.50 -37.29 -0.99
CA VAL A 75 1.43 -38.29 -0.43
C VAL A 75 2.83 -37.71 -0.26
N VAL A 76 3.28 -36.83 -1.16
CA VAL A 76 4.57 -36.14 -1.04
C VAL A 76 4.53 -35.14 0.12
N ILE A 77 3.41 -34.42 0.29
CA ILE A 77 3.20 -33.46 1.38
C ILE A 77 3.25 -34.17 2.75
N ILE A 78 2.57 -35.30 2.90
CA ILE A 78 2.54 -36.06 4.17
C ILE A 78 3.89 -36.73 4.47
N ARG A 79 4.63 -37.14 3.44
CA ARG A 79 5.95 -37.77 3.60
C ARG A 79 7.08 -36.77 3.83
N GLY A 80 6.85 -35.47 3.68
CA GLY A 80 7.80 -34.40 4.01
C GLY A 80 9.09 -34.41 3.18
N LYS A 81 9.05 -34.93 1.94
CA LYS A 81 10.19 -34.93 1.01
C LYS A 81 10.03 -33.86 -0.06
#